data_AF-A0A8H9H761-F1
#
_entry.id   AF-A0A8H9H761-F1
#
_cell.length_a   1.000
_cell.length_b   1.000
_cell.length_c   1.000
_cell.angle_alpha   90.00
_cell.angle_beta   90.00
_cell.angle_gamma   90.00
#
_symmetry.space_group_name_H-M   'P 1'
#
loop_
_entity.id
_entity.type
_entity.pdbx_description
1 polymer ?
#
loop_
_entity_poly.entity_id
_entity_poly.type
_entity_poly.pdbx_seq_one_letter_code
_entity_poly.pdbx_strand_id
1 'polypeptide(L)'
;MLIAEKLLLLLLTDSGSRESRASLMAPVALRAAVLIDLAQAGRIRIGEDKKKTVRIIDHSPTGHPVLDAALAALAPKDGKRIGTIARWGGLRALELAADSLKSAGILGETKGGIFNWFTRYPALNPAPEAALRAHLEAVIRGEAPA
;
A
#
# COMPACT_ATOMS: atom_id res chain seq x y z
N MET A 1 10.82 -2.84 2.55
CA MET A 1 9.41 -2.51 2.86
C MET A 1 8.95 -1.42 1.91
N LEU A 2 7.87 -1.71 1.19
CA LEU A 2 7.23 -0.86 0.19
C LEU A 2 6.56 0.37 0.81
N ILE A 3 6.28 1.39 0.00
CA ILE A 3 5.47 2.55 0.41
C ILE A 3 4.06 2.09 0.77
N ALA A 4 3.47 1.15 0.03
CA ALA A 4 2.15 0.61 0.33
C ALA A 4 2.08 -0.07 1.72
N GLU A 5 3.12 -0.80 2.10
CA GLU A 5 3.22 -1.46 3.41
C GLU A 5 3.41 -0.44 4.54
N LYS A 6 4.34 0.52 4.35
CA LYS A 6 4.55 1.65 5.28
C LYS A 6 3.26 2.44 5.51
N LEU A 7 2.55 2.74 4.43
CA LEU A 7 1.28 3.47 4.50
C LEU A 7 0.21 2.65 5.22
N LEU A 8 0.14 1.33 5.00
CA LEU A 8 -0.80 0.49 5.71
C LEU A 8 -0.56 0.51 7.23
N LEU A 9 0.69 0.44 7.68
CA LEU A 9 1.03 0.54 9.10
C LEU A 9 0.50 1.85 9.72
N LEU A 10 0.72 2.99 9.04
CA LEU A 10 0.24 4.29 9.52
C LEU A 10 -1.30 4.46 9.48
N LEU A 11 -2.00 3.60 8.75
CA LEU A 11 -3.46 3.62 8.62
C LEU A 11 -4.16 2.66 9.59
N LEU A 12 -3.39 1.88 10.36
CA LEU A 12 -3.89 0.97 11.38
C LEU A 12 -3.63 1.53 12.77
N THR A 13 -4.56 1.28 13.68
CA THR A 13 -4.30 1.34 15.12
C THR A 13 -3.52 0.10 15.55
N ASP A 14 -2.88 0.10 16.72
CA ASP A 14 -2.24 -1.09 17.31
C ASP A 14 -3.17 -2.31 17.37
N SER A 15 -4.47 -2.09 17.63
CA SER A 15 -5.51 -3.13 17.65
C SER A 15 -5.85 -3.74 16.29
N GLY A 16 -5.25 -3.23 15.21
CA GLY A 16 -5.50 -3.64 13.84
C GLY A 16 -6.78 -3.10 13.21
N SER A 17 -7.46 -2.17 13.90
CA SER A 17 -8.59 -1.42 13.33
C SER A 17 -8.06 -0.30 12.45
N ARG A 18 -8.85 0.11 11.44
CA ARG A 18 -8.49 1.24 10.59
C ARG A 18 -8.62 2.55 11.37
N GLU A 19 -7.67 3.46 11.19
CA GLU A 19 -7.74 4.80 11.74
C GLU A 19 -9.00 5.54 11.24
N SER A 20 -9.85 5.98 12.18
CA SER A 20 -11.20 6.49 11.88
C SER A 20 -11.17 7.69 10.94
N ARG A 21 -10.19 8.59 11.15
CA ARG A 21 -10.01 9.84 10.40
C ARG A 21 -9.49 9.64 8.97
N ALA A 22 -8.90 8.49 8.66
CA ALA A 22 -8.33 8.20 7.34
C ALA A 22 -9.18 7.23 6.49
N SER A 23 -10.28 6.71 7.05
CA SER A 23 -10.97 5.51 6.52
C SER A 23 -11.54 5.66 5.10
N LEU A 24 -12.01 6.84 4.71
CA LEU A 24 -12.66 7.03 3.41
C LEU A 24 -11.66 7.03 2.23
N MET A 25 -10.50 7.67 2.38
CA MET A 25 -9.50 7.79 1.31
C MET A 25 -8.38 6.75 1.38
N ALA A 26 -8.21 6.07 2.51
CA ALA A 26 -7.20 5.02 2.70
C ALA A 26 -7.14 3.96 1.57
N PRO A 27 -8.26 3.42 1.04
CA PRO A 27 -8.18 2.43 -0.04
C PRO A 27 -7.64 3.03 -1.35
N VAL A 28 -7.92 4.30 -1.61
CA VAL A 28 -7.40 5.02 -2.78
C VAL A 28 -5.91 5.30 -2.59
N ALA A 29 -5.51 5.74 -1.40
CA ALA A 29 -4.12 6.02 -1.06
C ALA A 29 -3.24 4.76 -1.14
N LEU A 30 -3.71 3.62 -0.62
CA LEU A 30 -2.98 2.33 -0.71
C LEU A 30 -2.78 1.87 -2.15
N ARG A 31 -3.80 2.02 -3.00
CA ARG A 31 -3.67 1.70 -4.43
C ARG A 31 -2.71 2.64 -5.14
N ALA A 32 -2.73 3.93 -4.82
CA ALA A 32 -1.76 4.87 -5.35
C ALA A 32 -0.33 4.54 -4.89
N ALA A 33 -0.14 4.15 -3.62
CA ALA A 33 1.15 3.74 -3.09
C ALA A 33 1.73 2.53 -3.85
N VAL A 34 0.91 1.48 -4.10
CA VAL A 34 1.35 0.32 -4.90
C VAL A 34 1.75 0.74 -6.33
N LEU A 35 1.07 1.70 -6.95
CA LEU A 35 1.46 2.21 -8.27
C LEU A 35 2.80 2.98 -8.20
N ILE A 36 3.07 3.72 -7.13
CA ILE A 36 4.36 4.39 -6.94
C ILE A 36 5.46 3.35 -6.74
N ASP A 37 5.24 2.31 -5.93
CA ASP A 37 6.19 1.23 -5.73
C ASP A 37 6.50 0.49 -7.05
N LEU A 38 5.48 0.19 -7.86
CA LEU A 38 5.67 -0.41 -9.20
C LEU A 38 6.46 0.51 -10.14
N ALA A 39 6.27 1.82 -10.05
CA ALA A 39 7.02 2.79 -10.85
C ALA A 39 8.49 2.86 -10.41
N GLN A 40 8.75 2.84 -9.09
CA GLN A 40 10.10 2.78 -8.53
C GLN A 40 10.82 1.47 -8.89
N ALA A 41 10.08 0.37 -8.96
CA ALA A 41 10.59 -0.92 -9.42
C ALA A 41 10.79 -0.98 -10.96
N GLY A 42 10.46 0.07 -11.70
CA GLY A 42 10.62 0.12 -13.16
C GLY A 42 9.63 -0.74 -13.94
N ARG A 43 8.53 -1.20 -13.33
CA ARG A 43 7.52 -2.03 -14.00
C ARG A 43 6.47 -1.22 -14.74
N ILE A 44 6.19 -0.02 -14.24
CA ILE A 44 5.23 0.89 -14.87
C ILE A 44 5.82 2.28 -15.06
N ARG A 45 5.25 3.01 -16.03
CA ARG A 45 5.48 4.44 -16.22
C ARG A 45 4.17 5.20 -16.06
N ILE A 46 4.22 6.31 -15.34
CA ILE A 46 3.10 7.26 -15.27
C ILE A 46 3.40 8.36 -16.29
N GLY A 47 2.50 8.55 -17.25
CA GLY A 47 2.63 9.58 -18.27
C GLY A 47 2.66 10.99 -17.66
N GLU A 48 3.44 11.88 -18.27
CA GLU A 48 3.54 13.27 -17.82
C GLU A 48 2.46 14.18 -18.39
N ASP A 49 1.71 13.70 -19.37
CA ASP A 49 0.62 14.44 -20.01
C ASP A 49 -0.52 14.79 -19.03
N LYS A 50 -1.47 15.63 -19.48
CA LYS A 50 -2.64 16.00 -18.68
C LYS A 50 -3.49 14.80 -18.23
N LYS A 51 -3.39 13.66 -18.92
CA LYS A 51 -4.21 12.47 -18.64
C LYS A 51 -3.56 11.58 -17.58
N LYS A 52 -2.26 11.69 -17.33
CA LYS A 52 -1.48 10.92 -16.34
C LYS A 52 -1.80 9.43 -16.41
N THR A 53 -1.66 8.86 -17.60
CA THR A 53 -1.97 7.44 -17.85
C THR A 53 -0.86 6.53 -17.32
N VAL A 54 -1.23 5.36 -16.79
CA VAL A 54 -0.28 4.34 -16.36
C VAL A 54 -0.04 3.39 -17.52
N ARG A 55 1.23 3.07 -17.80
CA ARG A 55 1.64 2.08 -18.80
C ARG A 55 2.54 1.03 -18.17
N ILE A 56 2.25 -0.25 -18.39
CA ILE A 56 3.20 -1.32 -18.06
C ILE A 56 4.33 -1.27 -19.09
N ILE A 57 5.58 -1.23 -18.60
CA ILE A 57 6.79 -1.15 -19.44
C ILE A 57 7.69 -2.37 -19.29
N ASP A 58 7.50 -3.15 -18.21
CA ASP A 58 8.22 -4.39 -17.96
C ASP A 58 7.30 -5.35 -17.20
N HIS A 59 7.20 -6.58 -17.70
CA HIS A 59 6.36 -7.65 -17.16
C HIS A 59 7.16 -8.67 -16.31
N SER A 60 8.47 -8.49 -16.20
CA SER A 60 9.31 -9.36 -15.38
C SER A 60 8.90 -9.30 -13.90
N PRO A 61 9.03 -10.39 -13.14
CA PRO A 61 8.79 -10.36 -11.71
C PRO A 61 9.74 -9.36 -11.04
N THR A 62 9.25 -8.70 -9.99
CA THR A 62 10.02 -7.83 -9.10
C THR A 62 10.72 -8.61 -7.99
N GLY A 63 10.25 -9.83 -7.70
CA GLY A 63 10.68 -10.61 -6.53
C GLY A 63 9.96 -10.20 -5.25
N HIS A 64 9.05 -9.22 -5.31
CA HIS A 64 8.21 -8.82 -4.18
C HIS A 64 6.75 -9.26 -4.44
N PRO A 65 6.15 -10.10 -3.59
CA PRO A 65 4.83 -10.72 -3.87
C PRO A 65 3.71 -9.70 -4.07
N VAL A 66 3.73 -8.59 -3.30
CA VAL A 66 2.78 -7.47 -3.46
C VAL A 66 2.84 -6.88 -4.87
N LEU A 67 4.04 -6.59 -5.37
CA LEU A 67 4.21 -5.94 -6.66
C LEU A 67 3.92 -6.91 -7.81
N ASP A 68 4.31 -8.17 -7.68
CA ASP A 68 4.05 -9.19 -8.71
C ASP A 68 2.55 -9.45 -8.87
N ALA A 69 1.82 -9.58 -7.76
CA ALA A 69 0.37 -9.71 -7.78
C ALA A 69 -0.33 -8.43 -8.28
N ALA A 70 0.14 -7.25 -7.87
CA ALA A 70 -0.39 -5.99 -8.33
C ALA A 70 -0.17 -5.76 -9.83
N LEU A 71 1.00 -6.12 -10.35
CA LEU A 71 1.34 -6.01 -11.77
C LEU A 71 0.45 -6.92 -12.62
N ALA A 72 0.23 -8.16 -12.18
CA ALA A 72 -0.72 -9.07 -12.83
C ALA A 72 -2.15 -8.51 -12.81
N ALA A 73 -2.61 -7.98 -11.67
CA ALA A 73 -3.93 -7.37 -11.55
C ALA A 73 -4.07 -6.10 -12.40
N LEU A 74 -2.98 -5.38 -12.67
CA LEU A 74 -2.99 -4.12 -13.42
C LEU A 74 -3.20 -4.29 -14.93
N ALA A 75 -2.87 -5.46 -15.48
CA ALA A 75 -2.95 -5.75 -16.93
C ALA A 75 -4.24 -5.26 -17.63
N PRO A 76 -5.47 -5.52 -17.14
CA PRO A 76 -6.71 -5.03 -17.77
C PRO A 76 -6.92 -3.50 -17.68
N LYS A 77 -6.07 -2.78 -16.95
CA LYS A 77 -6.09 -1.33 -16.80
C LYS A 77 -4.88 -0.64 -17.41
N ASP A 78 -4.07 -1.35 -18.20
CA ASP A 78 -2.98 -0.73 -18.94
C ASP A 78 -3.48 0.43 -19.83
N GLY A 79 -2.77 1.55 -19.81
CA GLY A 79 -3.13 2.79 -20.51
C GLY A 79 -4.26 3.61 -19.87
N LYS A 80 -4.83 3.20 -18.73
CA LYS A 80 -5.87 3.99 -18.03
C LYS A 80 -5.25 5.08 -17.16
N ARG A 81 -6.06 6.09 -16.81
CA ARG A 81 -5.63 7.20 -15.95
C ARG A 81 -5.33 6.70 -14.54
N ILE A 82 -4.29 7.24 -13.90
CA ILE A 82 -3.92 6.89 -12.53
C ILE A 82 -5.08 7.01 -11.54
N GLY A 83 -5.85 8.11 -11.61
CA GLY A 83 -7.02 8.32 -10.75
C GLY A 83 -8.19 7.37 -11.02
N THR A 84 -8.25 6.73 -12.19
CA THR A 84 -9.21 5.64 -12.47
C THR A 84 -8.75 4.35 -11.80
N ILE A 85 -7.46 4.04 -11.89
CA ILE A 85 -6.88 2.82 -11.30
C ILE A 85 -6.90 2.89 -9.77
N ALA A 86 -6.54 4.04 -9.18
CA ALA A 86 -6.54 4.23 -7.74
C ALA A 86 -7.93 4.12 -7.09
N ARG A 87 -9.01 4.33 -7.85
CA ARG A 87 -10.40 4.13 -7.39
C ARG A 87 -10.97 2.76 -7.75
N TRP A 88 -10.23 1.97 -8.53
CA TRP A 88 -10.69 0.67 -8.98
C TRP A 88 -10.42 -0.41 -7.92
N GLY A 89 -11.48 -1.05 -7.43
CA GLY A 89 -11.42 -2.08 -6.39
C GLY A 89 -10.66 -3.35 -6.76
N GLY A 90 -10.42 -3.61 -8.06
CA GLY A 90 -9.69 -4.80 -8.50
C GLY A 90 -8.20 -4.77 -8.16
N LEU A 91 -7.63 -3.60 -7.88
CA LEU A 91 -6.30 -3.49 -7.29
C LEU A 91 -6.43 -3.64 -5.76
N ARG A 92 -6.33 -4.88 -5.29
CA ARG A 92 -6.51 -5.31 -3.88
C ARG A 92 -5.33 -4.91 -2.98
N ALA A 93 -4.93 -3.64 -3.03
CA ALA A 93 -3.69 -3.15 -2.43
C ALA A 93 -3.62 -3.34 -0.91
N LEU A 94 -4.76 -3.22 -0.21
CA LEU A 94 -4.82 -3.43 1.24
C LEU A 94 -4.50 -4.89 1.58
N GLU A 95 -5.18 -5.82 0.91
CA GLU A 95 -5.01 -7.25 1.15
C GLU A 95 -3.60 -7.70 0.81
N LEU A 96 -3.07 -7.25 -0.35
CA LEU A 96 -1.70 -7.58 -0.75
C LEU A 96 -0.66 -7.08 0.28
N ALA A 97 -0.75 -5.81 0.70
CA ALA A 97 0.16 -5.26 1.69
C ALA A 97 0.01 -5.94 3.06
N ALA A 98 -1.22 -6.23 3.49
CA ALA A 98 -1.47 -6.93 4.74
C ALA A 98 -0.91 -8.36 4.71
N ASP A 99 -1.10 -9.10 3.61
CA ASP A 99 -0.57 -10.45 3.44
C ASP A 99 0.95 -10.47 3.55
N SER A 100 1.64 -9.53 2.90
CA SER A 100 3.09 -9.39 2.98
C SER A 100 3.57 -9.08 4.41
N LEU A 101 2.94 -8.12 5.09
CA LEU A 101 3.27 -7.76 6.47
C LEU A 101 2.98 -8.91 7.47
N LYS A 102 1.95 -9.72 7.22
CA LYS A 102 1.68 -10.94 8.00
C LYS A 102 2.75 -11.99 7.78
N SER A 103 3.14 -12.25 6.52
CA SER A 103 4.23 -13.18 6.21
C SER A 103 5.56 -12.75 6.83
N ALA A 104 5.77 -11.44 7.03
CA ALA A 104 6.94 -10.89 7.72
C ALA A 104 6.82 -10.90 9.27
N GLY A 105 5.71 -11.38 9.83
CA GLY A 105 5.49 -11.40 11.29
C GLY A 105 5.27 -10.02 11.90
N ILE A 106 4.94 -9.01 11.10
CA ILE A 106 4.71 -7.63 11.56
C ILE A 106 3.25 -7.44 11.99
N LEU A 107 2.32 -7.98 11.20
CA LEU A 107 0.89 -7.94 11.49
C LEU A 107 0.35 -9.36 11.73
N GLY A 108 -0.71 -9.45 12.51
CA GLY A 108 -1.55 -10.64 12.62
C GLY A 108 -2.81 -10.51 11.76
N GLU A 109 -3.70 -11.49 11.87
CA GLU A 109 -5.05 -11.40 11.34
C GLU A 109 -6.05 -11.90 12.38
N THR A 110 -7.06 -11.10 12.67
CA THR A 110 -8.17 -11.48 13.54
C THR A 110 -9.49 -11.03 12.94
N LYS A 111 -10.59 -11.66 13.36
CA LYS A 111 -11.93 -11.16 13.06
C LYS A 111 -12.42 -10.27 14.20
N GLY A 112 -13.15 -9.21 13.88
CA GLY A 112 -13.69 -8.26 14.84
C GLY A 112 -15.02 -7.64 14.42
N GLY A 113 -15.58 -6.81 15.31
CA GLY A 113 -16.90 -6.19 15.18
C GLY A 113 -18.07 -7.14 15.45
N ILE A 114 -19.29 -6.68 15.20
CA ILE A 114 -20.51 -7.46 15.46
C ILE A 114 -20.48 -8.72 14.58
N PHE A 115 -20.58 -9.89 15.19
CA PHE A 115 -20.52 -11.20 14.54
C PHE A 115 -19.23 -11.51 13.75
N ASN A 116 -18.07 -10.95 14.12
CA ASN A 116 -16.78 -11.27 13.49
C ASN A 116 -16.74 -10.97 11.97
N TRP A 117 -17.50 -9.97 11.50
CA TRP A 117 -17.62 -9.64 10.08
C TRP A 117 -16.40 -8.90 9.51
N PHE A 118 -15.61 -8.22 10.35
CA PHE A 118 -14.50 -7.38 9.89
C PHE A 118 -13.16 -8.06 10.12
N THR A 119 -12.31 -8.10 9.11
CA THR A 119 -10.90 -8.45 9.29
C THR A 119 -10.16 -7.29 9.94
N ARG A 120 -9.35 -7.59 10.96
CA ARG A 120 -8.42 -6.68 11.63
C ARG A 120 -6.99 -7.21 11.48
N TYR A 121 -6.04 -6.30 11.47
CA TYR A 121 -4.62 -6.62 11.32
C TYR A 121 -3.82 -6.11 12.52
N PRO A 122 -3.92 -6.74 13.70
CA PRO A 122 -3.25 -6.26 14.91
C PRO A 122 -1.72 -6.28 14.73
N ALA A 123 -1.03 -5.31 15.35
CA ALA A 123 0.43 -5.30 15.34
C ALA A 123 0.98 -6.46 16.19
N LEU A 124 1.84 -7.29 15.61
CA LEU A 124 2.63 -8.31 16.32
C LEU A 124 4.03 -7.80 16.64
N ASN A 125 4.59 -6.97 15.75
CA ASN A 125 5.85 -6.29 15.96
C ASN A 125 5.67 -4.78 15.70
N PRO A 126 5.68 -3.92 16.74
CA PRO A 126 5.51 -2.48 16.57
C PRO A 126 6.78 -1.76 16.07
N ALA A 127 7.95 -2.43 16.07
CA ALA A 127 9.22 -1.77 15.77
C ALA A 127 9.29 -1.15 14.36
N PRO A 128 8.80 -1.80 13.27
CA PRO A 128 8.82 -1.20 11.93
C PRO A 128 7.99 0.09 11.83
N GLU A 129 6.84 0.14 12.49
CA GLU A 129 6.00 1.35 12.53
C GLU A 129 6.65 2.45 13.37
N ALA A 130 7.18 2.11 14.55
CA ALA A 130 7.86 3.06 15.42
C ALA A 130 9.07 3.71 14.71
N ALA A 131 9.88 2.90 14.02
CA ALA A 131 11.00 3.38 13.21
C ALA A 131 10.54 4.28 12.06
N LEU A 132 9.44 3.93 11.39
CA LEU A 132 8.84 4.75 10.34
C LEU A 132 8.37 6.10 10.87
N ARG A 133 7.68 6.13 12.02
CA ARG A 133 7.20 7.38 12.65
C ARG A 133 8.36 8.27 13.08
N ALA A 134 9.39 7.69 13.72
CA ALA A 134 10.59 8.43 14.11
C ALA A 134 11.31 9.04 12.91
N HIS A 135 11.42 8.30 11.80
CA HIS A 135 12.01 8.82 10.57
C HIS A 135 11.17 9.97 9.97
N LEU A 136 9.84 9.80 9.88
CA LEU A 136 8.95 10.86 9.39
C LEU A 136 9.02 12.13 10.26
N GLU A 137 9.13 11.98 11.58
CA GLU A 137 9.33 13.11 12.49
C GLU A 137 10.64 13.84 12.20
N ALA A 138 11.75 13.12 12.06
CA ALA A 138 13.05 13.71 11.73
C ALA A 138 13.01 14.45 10.38
N VAL A 139 12.34 13.89 9.36
CA VAL A 139 12.17 14.55 8.05
C VAL A 139 11.37 15.86 8.18
N ILE A 140 10.26 15.85 8.92
CA ILE A 140 9.43 17.04 9.13
C ILE A 140 10.20 18.13 9.88
N ARG A 141 11.11 17.75 10.80
CA ARG A 141 11.99 18.67 11.53
C ARG A 141 13.18 19.16 10.70
N GLY A 142 13.41 18.60 9.52
CA GLY A 142 14.60 18.90 8.70
C GLY A 142 15.88 18.25 9.21
N GLU A 143 15.77 17.23 10.07
CA GLU A 143 16.87 16.49 10.69
C GLU A 143 17.28 15.26 9.87
N ALA A 144 16.47 14.87 8.88
CA ALA A 144 16.73 13.75 7.96
C ALA A 144 16.23 14.06 6.54
N PRO A 145 16.80 13.42 5.49
CA PRO A 145 16.29 13.53 4.13
C PRO A 145 14.96 12.77 3.96
N ALA A 146 14.13 13.29 3.05
CA ALA A 146 12.86 12.68 2.65
C ALA A 146 13.03 11.42 1.78
#